data_AF-A0A7C6K931-F1
#
_entry.id   AF-A0A7C6K931-F1
#
_cell.length_a   1.000
_cell.length_b   1.000
_cell.length_c   1.000
_cell.angle_alpha   90.00
_cell.angle_beta   90.00
_cell.angle_gamma   90.00
#
_symmetry.space_group_name_H-M   'P 1'
#
loop_
_entity.id
_entity.type
_entity.pdbx_description
1 polymer ?
#
loop_
_entity_poly.entity_id
_entity_poly.type
_entity_poly.pdbx_seq_one_letter_code
_entity_poly.pdbx_strand_id
1 'polypeptide(L)'
;MLKMSKTYDDYQNQDLILPSENREQDIESAENKDSLSVLQRYGFIIPWIFLFAIAAAELAVGYWSISVGMALHVTLLIAILIMAIISRYRWELKRSAGSSAEVGMPAQLEPDLKDQASVGGKTAFYGYRFYIGLSLAPLIRILSLSIPLKGVAPQYFYLIPGIPLLAAIFMAAKMAGFRRSDIYLARGNPKKPGQNWKAQLAIVLLGIPLGFMEYSILRPDPIVSQLTPGAVLTASIILIIFTGFTEELTFRGVMKRATDDFLGERISVIYVSLVFAVLHITHLSVLDVVFVFGIALLFSSIVHRTESLYGVTLAHGLTNINLFIFGPLLLG
;
A
#
# COMPACT_ATOMS: atom_id res chain seq x y z
N MET A 1 -7.45 -21.25 44.79
CA MET A 1 -8.25 -22.14 43.90
C MET A 1 -9.07 -21.19 43.02
N LEU A 2 -8.57 -20.75 41.86
CA LEU A 2 -8.51 -21.47 40.59
C LEU A 2 -7.44 -20.86 39.66
N LYS A 3 -6.79 -21.74 38.91
CA LYS A 3 -5.77 -21.50 37.87
C LYS A 3 -6.27 -20.58 36.76
N MET A 4 -5.44 -19.61 36.37
CA MET A 4 -5.51 -18.97 35.06
C MET A 4 -4.61 -19.74 34.08
N SER A 5 -5.19 -20.13 32.95
CA SER A 5 -4.59 -20.98 31.91
C SER A 5 -3.46 -20.28 31.17
N LYS A 6 -2.34 -20.99 31.04
CA LYS A 6 -1.28 -20.79 30.04
C LYS A 6 -1.89 -20.55 28.65
N THR A 7 -1.42 -19.50 27.96
CA THR A 7 -0.96 -19.49 26.55
C THR A 7 -0.72 -18.06 26.09
N TYR A 8 0.48 -17.53 26.33
CA TYR A 8 1.07 -16.44 25.53
C TYR A 8 2.61 -16.46 25.61
N ASP A 9 3.17 -16.96 26.72
CA ASP A 9 4.63 -16.99 26.94
C ASP A 9 5.34 -18.24 26.40
N ASP A 10 4.63 -19.30 25.97
CA ASP A 10 5.27 -20.58 25.58
C ASP A 10 5.86 -20.58 24.16
N TYR A 11 5.70 -19.50 23.38
CA TYR A 11 6.30 -19.39 22.02
C TYR A 11 7.63 -18.62 21.99
N GLN A 12 8.12 -18.14 23.14
CA GLN A 12 9.41 -17.44 23.23
C GLN A 12 10.61 -18.36 23.53
N ASN A 13 10.40 -19.63 23.88
CA ASN A 13 11.45 -20.52 24.41
C ASN A 13 11.62 -21.84 23.68
N GLN A 14 11.29 -21.89 22.39
CA GLN A 14 11.76 -22.99 21.54
C GLN A 14 12.89 -22.49 20.66
N ASP A 15 14.06 -22.32 21.30
CA ASP A 15 15.34 -22.31 20.63
C ASP A 15 15.46 -23.61 19.84
N LEU A 16 15.13 -23.56 18.55
CA LEU A 16 15.65 -24.50 17.57
C LEU A 16 17.17 -24.26 17.55
N ILE A 17 17.88 -25.01 18.40
CA ILE A 17 19.34 -25.11 18.40
C ILE A 17 19.73 -25.74 17.06
N LEU A 18 19.89 -24.90 16.04
CA LEU A 18 20.62 -25.25 14.85
C LEU A 18 22.12 -25.29 15.21
N PRO A 19 22.88 -26.33 14.80
CA PRO A 19 24.30 -26.45 15.11
C PRO A 19 25.08 -25.20 14.72
N SER A 20 25.97 -24.76 15.60
CA SER A 20 26.78 -23.53 15.47
C SER A 20 27.65 -23.48 14.22
N GLU A 21 27.95 -24.62 13.60
CA GLU A 21 28.74 -24.75 12.38
C GLU A 21 28.11 -24.05 11.15
N ASN A 22 26.78 -23.98 11.07
CA ASN A 22 26.12 -23.30 9.95
C ASN A 22 26.15 -21.77 10.08
N ARG A 23 26.34 -21.23 11.29
CA ARG A 23 26.23 -19.78 11.54
C ARG A 23 27.43 -19.01 10.97
N GLU A 24 28.63 -19.59 11.04
CA GLU A 24 29.84 -18.98 10.45
C GLU A 24 29.83 -19.09 8.92
N GLN A 25 29.35 -20.21 8.35
CA GLN A 25 29.16 -20.35 6.90
C GLN A 25 28.02 -19.48 6.35
N ASP A 26 26.94 -19.26 7.11
CA ASP A 26 25.87 -18.33 6.75
C ASP A 26 26.35 -16.87 6.82
N ILE A 27 27.26 -16.54 7.75
CA ILE A 27 27.89 -15.21 7.84
C ILE A 27 28.88 -15.00 6.69
N GLU A 28 29.74 -15.98 6.36
CA GLU A 28 30.66 -15.91 5.22
C GLU A 28 29.92 -15.90 3.86
N SER A 29 28.82 -16.64 3.72
CA SER A 29 28.01 -16.61 2.49
C SER A 29 27.13 -15.35 2.39
N ALA A 30 26.71 -14.76 3.52
CA ALA A 30 26.05 -13.45 3.57
C ALA A 30 27.04 -12.27 3.42
N GLU A 31 28.33 -12.49 3.67
CA GLU A 31 29.44 -11.56 3.43
C GLU A 31 30.02 -11.66 2.01
N ASN A 32 29.24 -12.11 1.02
CA ASN A 32 29.57 -11.78 -0.35
C ASN A 32 29.42 -10.25 -0.54
N LYS A 33 30.51 -9.51 -0.30
CA LYS A 33 30.63 -8.06 -0.48
C LYS A 33 30.11 -7.59 -1.85
N ASP A 34 30.17 -8.44 -2.87
CA ASP A 34 29.58 -8.14 -4.17
C ASP A 34 28.04 -8.09 -4.15
N SER A 35 27.38 -9.03 -3.48
CA SER A 35 25.92 -9.04 -3.35
C SER A 35 25.37 -7.87 -2.52
N LEU A 36 26.13 -7.46 -1.50
CA LEU A 36 25.85 -6.28 -0.67
C LEU A 36 26.00 -4.99 -1.48
N SER A 37 27.02 -4.90 -2.34
CA SER A 37 27.25 -3.74 -3.19
C SER A 37 26.19 -3.58 -4.29
N VAL A 38 25.73 -4.69 -4.88
CA VAL A 38 24.72 -4.70 -5.95
C VAL A 38 23.37 -4.22 -5.42
N LEU A 39 22.86 -4.77 -4.32
CA LEU A 39 21.55 -4.35 -3.77
C LEU A 39 21.56 -2.90 -3.26
N GLN A 40 22.70 -2.39 -2.80
CA GLN A 40 22.84 -1.01 -2.35
C GLN A 40 23.01 -0.04 -3.53
N ARG A 41 23.67 -0.45 -4.61
CA ARG A 41 23.83 0.31 -5.86
C ARG A 41 22.55 0.34 -6.71
N TYR A 42 21.71 -0.69 -6.65
CA TYR A 42 20.42 -0.77 -7.37
C TYR A 42 19.19 -0.54 -6.47
N GLY A 43 19.36 -0.21 -5.18
CA GLY A 43 18.24 -0.02 -4.24
C GLY A 43 17.23 1.04 -4.70
N PHE A 44 17.68 2.02 -5.48
CA PHE A 44 16.82 3.01 -6.12
C PHE A 44 16.06 2.48 -7.34
N ILE A 45 16.64 1.52 -8.08
CA ILE A 45 16.12 1.01 -9.36
C ILE A 45 15.06 -0.09 -9.14
N ILE A 46 15.25 -0.93 -8.12
CA ILE A 46 14.35 -2.08 -7.84
C ILE A 46 12.86 -1.68 -7.71
N PRO A 47 12.49 -0.60 -6.99
CA PRO A 47 11.10 -0.11 -6.96
C PRO A 47 10.50 0.10 -8.35
N TRP A 48 11.27 0.71 -9.25
CA TRP A 48 10.81 0.99 -10.61
C TRP A 48 10.64 -0.29 -11.42
N ILE A 49 11.49 -1.30 -11.22
CA ILE A 49 11.30 -2.62 -11.84
C ILE A 49 9.96 -3.24 -11.42
N PHE A 50 9.63 -3.19 -10.13
CA PHE A 50 8.32 -3.68 -9.67
C PHE A 50 7.15 -2.86 -10.22
N LEU A 51 7.27 -1.53 -10.30
CA LEU A 51 6.27 -0.69 -10.93
C LEU A 51 6.05 -1.07 -12.41
N PHE A 52 7.13 -1.23 -13.18
CA PHE A 52 7.04 -1.67 -14.57
C PHE A 52 6.42 -3.07 -14.68
N ALA A 53 6.75 -3.97 -13.77
CA ALA A 53 6.17 -5.31 -13.77
C ALA A 53 4.67 -5.30 -13.41
N ILE A 54 4.25 -4.45 -12.46
CA ILE A 54 2.82 -4.21 -12.18
C ILE A 54 2.13 -3.67 -13.43
N ALA A 55 2.71 -2.68 -14.11
CA ALA A 55 2.14 -2.13 -15.35
C ALA A 55 2.02 -3.20 -16.45
N ALA A 56 3.03 -4.07 -16.60
CA ALA A 56 3.00 -5.18 -17.55
C ALA A 56 1.91 -6.20 -17.20
N ALA A 57 1.71 -6.50 -15.91
CA ALA A 57 0.64 -7.38 -15.45
C ALA A 57 -0.75 -6.78 -15.72
N GLU A 58 -0.93 -5.48 -15.48
CA GLU A 58 -2.17 -4.75 -15.77
C GLU A 58 -2.47 -4.69 -17.28
N LEU A 59 -1.45 -4.48 -18.11
CA LEU A 59 -1.56 -4.58 -19.57
C LEU A 59 -1.95 -6.00 -20.01
N ALA A 60 -1.40 -7.04 -19.41
CA ALA A 60 -1.76 -8.41 -19.72
C ALA A 60 -3.21 -8.73 -19.34
N VAL A 61 -3.69 -8.23 -18.19
CA VAL A 61 -5.11 -8.32 -17.79
C VAL A 61 -6.01 -7.63 -18.82
N GLY A 62 -5.67 -6.40 -19.21
CA GLY A 62 -6.51 -5.58 -20.08
C GLY A 62 -6.53 -6.00 -21.55
N TYR A 63 -5.38 -6.38 -22.11
CA TYR A 63 -5.21 -6.56 -23.57
C TYR A 63 -4.94 -7.99 -24.02
N TRP A 64 -4.57 -8.91 -23.12
CA TRP A 64 -4.16 -10.25 -23.54
C TRP A 64 -5.03 -11.37 -22.97
N SER A 65 -4.98 -11.59 -21.67
CA SER A 65 -5.75 -12.63 -21.00
C SER A 65 -5.80 -12.36 -19.51
N ILE A 66 -7.02 -12.37 -18.96
CA ILE A 66 -7.25 -12.25 -17.51
C ILE A 66 -6.45 -13.32 -16.77
N SER A 67 -6.41 -14.57 -17.26
CA SER A 67 -5.67 -15.66 -16.62
C SER A 67 -4.15 -15.42 -16.62
N VAL A 68 -3.59 -14.89 -17.71
CA VAL A 68 -2.16 -14.56 -17.79
C VAL A 68 -1.82 -13.40 -16.86
N GLY A 69 -2.60 -12.32 -16.91
CA GLY A 69 -2.43 -11.18 -16.01
C GLY A 69 -2.57 -11.59 -14.53
N MET A 70 -3.54 -12.44 -14.22
CA MET A 70 -3.71 -13.04 -12.88
C MET A 70 -2.45 -13.81 -12.44
N ALA A 71 -1.93 -14.68 -13.29
CA ALA A 71 -0.69 -15.41 -12.98
C ALA A 71 0.49 -14.44 -12.71
N LEU A 72 0.64 -13.39 -13.52
CA LEU A 72 1.67 -12.36 -13.32
C LEU A 72 1.50 -11.63 -11.98
N HIS A 73 0.28 -11.23 -11.60
CA HIS A 73 0.04 -10.59 -10.29
C HIS A 73 0.35 -11.51 -9.12
N VAL A 74 0.01 -12.81 -9.21
CA VAL A 74 0.36 -13.81 -8.18
C VAL A 74 1.87 -13.98 -8.07
N THR A 75 2.57 -14.12 -9.20
CA THR A 75 4.04 -14.18 -9.22
C THR A 75 4.67 -12.92 -8.64
N LEU A 76 4.15 -11.75 -8.98
CA LEU A 76 4.63 -10.47 -8.42
C LEU A 76 4.40 -10.37 -6.92
N LEU A 77 3.22 -10.76 -6.44
CA LEU A 77 2.93 -10.78 -5.01
C LEU A 77 3.93 -11.68 -4.27
N ILE A 78 4.18 -12.89 -4.77
CA ILE A 78 5.16 -13.82 -4.19
C ILE A 78 6.56 -13.18 -4.18
N ALA A 79 7.00 -12.60 -5.31
CA ALA A 79 8.31 -11.96 -5.40
C ALA A 79 8.46 -10.78 -4.43
N ILE A 80 7.44 -9.93 -4.31
CA ILE A 80 7.43 -8.80 -3.37
C ILE A 80 7.48 -9.30 -1.92
N LEU A 81 6.73 -10.36 -1.58
CA LEU A 81 6.74 -10.93 -0.23
C LEU A 81 8.08 -11.60 0.11
N ILE A 82 8.73 -12.27 -0.85
CA ILE A 82 10.09 -12.79 -0.69
C ILE A 82 11.05 -11.63 -0.40
N MET A 83 10.97 -10.53 -1.16
CA MET A 83 11.80 -9.35 -0.91
C MET A 83 11.54 -8.74 0.48
N ALA A 84 10.28 -8.72 0.94
CA ALA A 84 9.96 -8.31 2.31
C ALA A 84 10.63 -9.21 3.34
N ILE A 85 10.57 -10.54 3.18
CA ILE A 85 11.20 -11.51 4.08
C ILE A 85 12.72 -11.33 4.10
N ILE A 86 13.37 -11.21 2.94
CA ILE A 86 14.82 -11.00 2.84
C ILE A 86 15.20 -9.70 3.55
N SER A 87 14.48 -8.61 3.30
CA SER A 87 14.71 -7.32 3.97
C SER A 87 14.56 -7.42 5.50
N ARG A 88 13.57 -8.16 5.98
CA ARG A 88 13.35 -8.40 7.41
C ARG A 88 14.48 -9.22 8.03
N TYR A 89 14.87 -10.32 7.40
CA TYR A 89 15.96 -11.18 7.87
C TYR A 89 17.28 -10.40 7.96
N ARG A 90 17.60 -9.60 6.93
CA ARG A 90 18.78 -8.72 6.94
C ARG A 90 18.75 -7.68 8.06
N TRP A 91 17.56 -7.14 8.37
CA TRP A 91 17.39 -6.23 9.49
C TRP A 91 17.63 -6.92 10.83
N GLU A 92 17.07 -8.12 11.03
CA GLU A 92 17.23 -8.91 12.25
C GLU A 92 18.70 -9.33 12.49
N LEU A 93 19.42 -9.77 11.45
CA LEU A 93 20.85 -10.08 11.53
C LEU A 93 21.68 -8.89 12.00
N LYS A 94 21.48 -7.71 11.38
CA LYS A 94 22.23 -6.49 11.74
C LYS A 94 21.89 -6.00 13.14
N ARG A 95 20.63 -6.16 13.56
CA ARG A 95 20.18 -5.81 14.91
C ARG A 95 20.88 -6.69 15.97
N SER A 96 20.97 -7.99 15.73
CA SER A 96 21.61 -8.95 16.63
C SER A 96 23.13 -8.78 16.67
N ALA A 97 23.79 -8.53 15.53
CA ALA A 97 25.23 -8.23 15.49
C ALA A 97 25.58 -6.96 16.28
N GLY A 98 24.74 -5.92 16.19
CA GLY A 98 24.90 -4.69 16.96
C GLY A 98 24.79 -4.89 18.48
N SER A 99 23.86 -5.74 18.95
CA SER A 99 23.72 -5.99 20.40
C SER A 99 24.80 -6.91 20.96
N SER A 100 25.33 -7.86 20.17
CA SER A 100 26.43 -8.72 20.59
C SER A 100 27.77 -7.98 20.68
N ALA A 101 28.00 -6.97 19.84
CA ALA A 101 29.18 -6.12 19.90
C ALA A 101 29.25 -5.25 21.18
N GLU A 102 28.10 -4.93 21.78
CA GLU A 102 28.03 -4.14 23.03
C GLU A 102 28.33 -4.96 24.30
N VAL A 103 28.21 -6.30 24.24
CA VAL A 103 28.31 -7.17 25.43
C VAL A 103 29.70 -7.78 25.60
N GLY A 104 30.61 -7.68 24.61
CA GLY A 104 31.86 -8.47 24.61
C GLY A 104 33.16 -7.85 24.10
N MET A 105 33.24 -6.56 23.72
CA MET A 105 34.49 -6.00 23.15
C MET A 105 35.00 -4.73 23.84
N PRO A 106 36.34 -4.56 24.01
CA PRO A 106 36.93 -3.29 24.38
C PRO A 106 36.68 -2.23 23.29
N ALA A 107 36.55 -0.99 23.72
CA ALA A 107 35.97 0.16 23.02
C ALA A 107 36.71 0.67 21.75
N GLN A 108 37.03 -0.19 20.77
CA GLN A 108 37.82 0.18 19.58
C GLN A 108 37.24 -0.28 18.23
N LEU A 109 35.93 -0.47 18.11
CA LEU A 109 35.30 -0.53 16.78
C LEU A 109 35.35 0.86 16.15
N GLU A 110 35.91 0.97 14.94
CA GLU A 110 36.01 2.26 14.24
C GLU A 110 34.63 2.94 14.10
N PRO A 111 34.54 4.26 14.30
CA PRO A 111 33.27 5.01 14.22
C PRO A 111 32.52 4.80 12.89
N ASP A 112 33.28 4.72 11.79
CA ASP A 112 32.84 4.37 10.44
C ASP A 112 31.92 3.14 10.42
N LEU A 113 32.36 2.05 11.04
CA LEU A 113 31.72 0.74 10.94
C LEU A 113 30.39 0.71 11.71
N LYS A 114 30.32 1.43 12.84
CA LYS A 114 29.08 1.57 13.63
C LYS A 114 28.03 2.39 12.87
N ASP A 115 28.45 3.48 12.25
CA ASP A 115 27.56 4.31 11.44
C ASP A 115 27.07 3.52 10.22
N GLN A 116 27.95 2.78 9.53
CA GLN A 116 27.56 1.92 8.40
C GLN A 116 26.62 0.77 8.82
N ALA A 117 26.84 0.14 9.98
CA ALA A 117 25.96 -0.92 10.50
C ALA A 117 24.57 -0.37 10.88
N SER A 118 24.52 0.80 11.53
CA SER A 118 23.27 1.45 11.92
C SER A 118 22.47 1.94 10.71
N VAL A 119 23.14 2.51 9.70
CA VAL A 119 22.56 2.92 8.42
C VAL A 119 22.07 1.70 7.64
N GLY A 120 22.89 0.65 7.58
CA GLY A 120 22.56 -0.59 6.90
C GLY A 120 21.38 -1.35 7.53
N GLY A 121 21.15 -1.21 8.83
CA GLY A 121 19.97 -1.74 9.53
C GLY A 121 18.70 -0.96 9.20
N LYS A 122 18.78 0.38 9.14
CA LYS A 122 17.67 1.25 8.73
C LYS A 122 17.21 0.98 7.31
N THR A 123 18.14 0.86 6.35
CA THR A 123 17.79 0.57 4.94
C THR A 123 17.06 -0.76 4.78
N ALA A 124 17.50 -1.81 5.49
CA ALA A 124 16.85 -3.12 5.44
C ALA A 124 15.42 -3.06 6.01
N PHE A 125 15.23 -2.36 7.13
CA PHE A 125 13.92 -2.15 7.74
C PHE A 125 12.96 -1.34 6.85
N TYR A 126 13.44 -0.27 6.23
CA TYR A 126 12.64 0.53 5.29
C TYR A 126 12.31 -0.26 4.02
N GLY A 127 13.22 -1.11 3.54
CA GLY A 127 12.94 -2.04 2.45
C GLY A 127 11.81 -3.00 2.81
N TYR A 128 11.83 -3.58 4.02
CA TYR A 128 10.73 -4.45 4.49
C TYR A 128 9.39 -3.72 4.49
N ARG A 129 9.34 -2.50 5.05
CA ARG A 129 8.12 -1.67 5.04
C ARG A 129 7.63 -1.41 3.61
N PHE A 130 8.54 -1.02 2.72
CA PHE A 130 8.24 -0.75 1.31
C PHE A 130 7.61 -1.96 0.62
N TYR A 131 8.21 -3.14 0.73
CA TYR A 131 7.68 -4.34 0.07
C TYR A 131 6.33 -4.79 0.67
N ILE A 132 6.14 -4.68 2.00
CA ILE A 132 4.84 -4.93 2.61
C ILE A 132 3.78 -3.96 2.07
N GLY A 133 4.08 -2.67 1.98
CA GLY A 133 3.16 -1.67 1.40
C GLY A 133 2.87 -1.89 -0.08
N LEU A 134 3.90 -2.21 -0.87
CA LEU A 134 3.78 -2.46 -2.30
C LEU A 134 2.99 -3.73 -2.61
N SER A 135 3.04 -4.75 -1.73
CA SER A 135 2.30 -6.00 -1.89
C SER A 135 0.78 -5.81 -2.01
N LEU A 136 0.25 -4.69 -1.50
CA LEU A 136 -1.17 -4.36 -1.60
C LEU A 136 -1.60 -4.09 -3.06
N ALA A 137 -0.72 -3.59 -3.93
CA ALA A 137 -1.06 -3.32 -5.33
C ALA A 137 -1.48 -4.59 -6.11
N PRO A 138 -0.65 -5.65 -6.22
CA PRO A 138 -1.10 -6.88 -6.87
C PRO A 138 -2.23 -7.56 -6.09
N LEU A 139 -2.30 -7.42 -4.75
CA LEU A 139 -3.38 -8.00 -3.96
C LEU A 139 -4.76 -7.43 -4.32
N ILE A 140 -4.87 -6.12 -4.55
CA ILE A 140 -6.11 -5.47 -5.04
C ILE A 140 -6.60 -6.18 -6.30
N ARG A 141 -5.72 -6.36 -7.28
CA ARG A 141 -6.06 -6.99 -8.55
C ARG A 141 -6.46 -8.45 -8.36
N ILE A 142 -5.69 -9.22 -7.58
CA ILE A 142 -5.99 -10.62 -7.24
C ILE A 142 -7.39 -10.75 -6.66
N LEU A 143 -7.75 -9.93 -5.67
CA LEU A 143 -9.06 -9.98 -5.04
C LEU A 143 -10.18 -9.57 -6.01
N SER A 144 -9.95 -8.55 -6.86
CA SER A 144 -10.94 -8.11 -7.85
C SER A 144 -11.28 -9.16 -8.91
N LEU A 145 -10.29 -9.95 -9.35
CA LEU A 145 -10.44 -10.93 -10.42
C LEU A 145 -10.83 -12.34 -9.92
N SER A 146 -10.49 -12.68 -8.68
CA SER A 146 -10.69 -14.05 -8.16
C SER A 146 -12.09 -14.31 -7.63
N ILE A 147 -12.87 -13.27 -7.34
CA ILE A 147 -14.19 -13.42 -6.72
C ILE A 147 -15.26 -13.49 -7.82
N PRO A 148 -15.99 -14.63 -7.96
CA PRO A 148 -17.06 -14.72 -8.93
C PRO A 148 -18.26 -13.88 -8.47
N LEU A 149 -18.57 -12.81 -9.20
CA LEU A 149 -19.69 -11.90 -8.88
C LEU A 149 -20.98 -12.21 -9.66
N LYS A 150 -21.04 -13.36 -10.35
CA LYS A 150 -22.22 -13.76 -11.12
C LYS A 150 -23.43 -13.92 -10.20
N GLY A 151 -24.48 -13.15 -10.47
CA GLY A 151 -25.72 -13.15 -9.67
C GLY A 151 -25.71 -12.21 -8.46
N VAL A 152 -24.59 -11.51 -8.22
CA VAL A 152 -24.53 -10.41 -7.24
C VAL A 152 -25.02 -9.14 -7.92
N ALA A 153 -25.78 -8.31 -7.20
CA ALA A 153 -26.23 -7.04 -7.73
C ALA A 153 -25.05 -6.02 -7.79
N PRO A 154 -24.92 -5.21 -8.86
CA PRO A 154 -23.75 -4.36 -9.09
C PRO A 154 -23.37 -3.43 -7.92
N GLN A 155 -24.36 -2.95 -7.16
CA GLN A 155 -24.12 -2.10 -5.99
C GLN A 155 -23.29 -2.76 -4.89
N TYR A 156 -23.12 -4.10 -4.90
CA TYR A 156 -22.32 -4.85 -3.92
C TYR A 156 -20.94 -5.28 -4.45
N PHE A 157 -20.59 -4.99 -5.71
CA PHE A 157 -19.35 -5.48 -6.33
C PHE A 157 -18.08 -5.02 -5.61
N TYR A 158 -18.09 -3.85 -4.99
CA TYR A 158 -16.95 -3.33 -4.23
C TYR A 158 -16.90 -3.83 -2.78
N LEU A 159 -18.05 -4.22 -2.22
CA LEU A 159 -18.14 -4.69 -0.83
C LEU A 159 -17.37 -6.00 -0.63
N ILE A 160 -17.58 -6.95 -1.53
CA ILE A 160 -17.08 -8.33 -1.38
C ILE A 160 -15.53 -8.40 -1.42
N PRO A 161 -14.83 -7.87 -2.44
CA PRO A 161 -13.37 -7.78 -2.43
C PRO A 161 -12.83 -6.74 -1.44
N GLY A 162 -13.61 -5.70 -1.13
CA GLY A 162 -13.19 -4.63 -0.24
C GLY A 162 -12.96 -5.07 1.21
N ILE A 163 -13.76 -6.00 1.74
CA ILE A 163 -13.61 -6.53 3.11
C ILE A 163 -12.24 -7.21 3.33
N PRO A 164 -11.84 -8.24 2.56
CA PRO A 164 -10.54 -8.89 2.73
C PRO A 164 -9.38 -7.93 2.43
N LEU A 165 -9.54 -7.02 1.47
CA LEU A 165 -8.54 -6.00 1.18
C LEU A 165 -8.33 -5.07 2.39
N LEU A 166 -9.41 -4.59 3.01
CA LEU A 166 -9.33 -3.73 4.19
C LEU A 166 -8.62 -4.43 5.36
N ALA A 167 -8.90 -5.72 5.57
CA ALA A 167 -8.18 -6.53 6.55
C ALA A 167 -6.67 -6.63 6.22
N ALA A 168 -6.32 -6.86 4.95
CA ALA A 168 -4.93 -6.92 4.50
C ALA A 168 -4.19 -5.58 4.70
N ILE A 169 -4.85 -4.45 4.45
CA ILE A 169 -4.28 -3.11 4.67
C ILE A 169 -3.95 -2.90 6.15
N PHE A 170 -4.88 -3.22 7.06
CA PHE A 170 -4.62 -3.10 8.50
C PHE A 170 -3.53 -4.07 8.98
N MET A 171 -3.46 -5.28 8.41
CA MET A 171 -2.40 -6.23 8.71
C MET A 171 -1.04 -5.70 8.22
N ALA A 172 -0.96 -5.20 6.99
CA ALA A 172 0.24 -4.60 6.42
C ALA A 172 0.73 -3.40 7.27
N ALA A 173 -0.18 -2.51 7.67
CA ALA A 173 0.14 -1.39 8.56
C ALA A 173 0.70 -1.86 9.92
N LYS A 174 0.08 -2.89 10.52
CA LYS A 174 0.54 -3.50 11.76
C LYS A 174 1.91 -4.16 11.61
N MET A 175 2.11 -4.93 10.55
CA MET A 175 3.36 -5.61 10.23
C MET A 175 4.52 -4.63 9.96
N ALA A 176 4.23 -3.49 9.34
CA ALA A 176 5.17 -2.40 9.14
C ALA A 176 5.44 -1.58 10.42
N GLY A 177 4.68 -1.80 11.50
CA GLY A 177 4.79 -1.09 12.75
C GLY A 177 4.32 0.37 12.68
N PHE A 178 3.35 0.67 11.80
CA PHE A 178 2.79 2.00 11.66
C PHE A 178 1.74 2.30 12.73
N ARG A 179 1.81 3.50 13.30
CA ARG A 179 0.76 4.08 14.13
C ARG A 179 -0.31 4.72 13.25
N ARG A 180 -1.49 4.98 13.81
CA ARG A 180 -2.58 5.66 13.10
C ARG A 180 -2.16 7.03 12.54
N SER A 181 -1.31 7.76 13.25
CA SER A 181 -0.76 9.04 12.79
C SER A 181 0.15 8.91 11.57
N ASP A 182 0.89 7.81 11.47
CA ASP A 182 1.89 7.60 10.41
C ASP A 182 1.23 7.38 9.05
N ILE A 183 -0.02 6.90 9.07
CA ILE A 183 -0.89 6.69 7.90
C ILE A 183 -2.02 7.72 7.82
N TYR A 184 -1.84 8.88 8.46
CA TYR A 184 -2.72 10.05 8.36
C TYR A 184 -4.17 9.85 8.87
N LEU A 185 -4.38 8.88 9.76
CA LEU A 185 -5.65 8.63 10.49
C LEU A 185 -5.66 9.28 11.88
N ALA A 186 -4.85 10.32 12.11
CA ALA A 186 -4.85 11.05 13.38
C ALA A 186 -6.11 11.93 13.51
N ARG A 187 -6.60 12.08 14.74
CA ARG A 187 -7.69 13.01 15.08
C ARG A 187 -7.25 14.43 14.69
N GLY A 188 -8.05 15.13 13.89
CA GLY A 188 -7.70 16.45 13.37
C GLY A 188 -7.31 17.41 14.49
N ASN A 189 -6.16 18.07 14.33
CA ASN A 189 -5.71 19.11 15.24
C ASN A 189 -6.24 20.46 14.71
N PRO A 190 -7.21 21.11 15.38
CA PRO A 190 -7.81 22.36 14.90
C PRO A 190 -6.81 23.53 14.81
N LYS A 191 -5.62 23.40 15.41
CA LYS A 191 -4.53 24.38 15.28
C LYS A 191 -3.73 24.22 13.99
N LYS A 192 -3.87 23.10 13.26
CA LYS A 192 -3.27 22.90 11.93
C LYS A 192 -4.30 23.33 10.87
N PRO A 193 -4.03 24.38 10.06
CA PRO A 193 -4.98 24.91 9.09
C PRO A 193 -5.51 23.84 8.11
N GLY A 194 -4.64 22.92 7.69
CA GLY A 194 -4.99 21.81 6.79
C GLY A 194 -5.91 20.75 7.41
N GLN A 195 -5.98 20.65 8.73
CA GLN A 195 -6.80 19.66 9.46
C GLN A 195 -8.12 20.25 9.98
N ASN A 196 -8.37 21.55 9.74
CA ASN A 196 -9.63 22.19 10.07
C ASN A 196 -10.75 21.63 9.16
N TRP A 197 -11.94 21.47 9.73
CA TRP A 197 -13.15 21.06 9.03
C TRP A 197 -13.44 21.88 7.77
N LYS A 198 -13.12 23.19 7.73
CA LYS A 198 -13.30 24.02 6.53
C LYS A 198 -12.41 23.59 5.37
N ALA A 199 -11.14 23.29 5.66
CA ALA A 199 -10.19 22.82 4.66
C ALA A 199 -10.58 21.41 4.17
N GLN A 200 -10.95 20.53 5.10
CA GLN A 200 -11.40 19.18 4.77
C GLN A 200 -12.69 19.21 3.92
N LEU A 201 -13.65 20.09 4.25
CA LEU A 201 -14.86 20.27 3.46
C LEU A 201 -14.56 20.78 2.04
N ALA A 202 -13.65 21.75 1.89
CA ALA A 202 -13.22 22.22 0.58
C ALA A 202 -12.60 21.08 -0.27
N ILE A 203 -11.84 20.18 0.37
CA ILE A 203 -11.28 19.00 -0.29
C ILE A 203 -12.41 18.02 -0.69
N VAL A 204 -13.39 17.75 0.19
CA VAL A 204 -14.53 16.87 -0.13
C VAL A 204 -15.26 17.35 -1.38
N LEU A 205 -15.49 18.66 -1.49
CA LEU A 205 -16.22 19.25 -2.62
C LEU A 205 -15.51 19.06 -3.97
N LEU A 206 -14.19 18.78 -3.98
CA LEU A 206 -13.47 18.43 -5.22
C LEU A 206 -14.00 17.14 -5.84
N GLY A 207 -14.57 16.22 -5.05
CA GLY A 207 -15.08 14.95 -5.56
C GLY A 207 -16.22 15.11 -6.58
N ILE A 208 -17.01 16.17 -6.48
CA ILE A 208 -18.14 16.42 -7.39
C ILE A 208 -17.65 16.66 -8.83
N PRO A 209 -16.87 17.73 -9.11
CA PRO A 209 -16.39 17.97 -10.47
C PRO A 209 -15.49 16.84 -10.97
N LEU A 210 -14.66 16.24 -10.10
CA LEU A 210 -13.79 15.11 -10.49
C LEU A 210 -14.62 13.93 -11.00
N GLY A 211 -15.69 13.53 -10.30
CA GLY A 211 -16.51 12.38 -10.71
C GLY A 211 -17.26 12.60 -12.02
N PHE A 212 -17.76 13.81 -12.28
CA PHE A 212 -18.40 14.12 -13.57
C PHE A 212 -17.39 14.22 -14.73
N MET A 213 -16.18 14.72 -14.46
CA MET A 213 -15.10 14.71 -15.45
C MET A 213 -14.69 13.27 -15.79
N GLU A 214 -14.56 12.40 -14.78
CA GLU A 214 -14.24 10.99 -14.97
C GLU A 214 -15.36 10.24 -15.72
N TYR A 215 -16.63 10.50 -15.37
CA TYR A 215 -17.78 9.94 -16.11
C TYR A 215 -17.74 10.35 -17.59
N SER A 216 -17.35 11.59 -17.88
CA SER A 216 -17.23 12.06 -19.27
C SER A 216 -16.13 11.32 -20.05
N ILE A 217 -15.16 10.72 -19.37
CA ILE A 217 -14.09 9.91 -19.94
C ILE A 217 -14.52 8.45 -20.09
N LEU A 218 -15.02 7.82 -19.03
CA LEU A 218 -15.27 6.37 -18.97
C LEU A 218 -16.68 5.95 -19.37
N ARG A 219 -17.69 6.79 -19.10
CA ARG A 219 -19.13 6.50 -19.29
C ARG A 219 -19.55 5.08 -18.84
N PRO A 220 -19.30 4.70 -17.57
CA PRO A 220 -19.71 3.39 -17.08
C PRO A 220 -21.24 3.26 -16.98
N ASP A 221 -21.72 2.02 -16.99
CA ASP A 221 -23.11 1.72 -16.66
C ASP A 221 -23.42 2.04 -15.18
N PRO A 222 -24.66 2.42 -14.84
CA PRO A 222 -25.04 2.72 -13.47
C PRO A 222 -25.00 1.48 -12.58
N ILE A 223 -24.39 1.61 -11.40
CA ILE A 223 -24.36 0.52 -10.40
C ILE A 223 -25.69 0.34 -9.66
N VAL A 224 -26.60 1.30 -9.79
CA VAL A 224 -27.98 1.24 -9.27
C VAL A 224 -28.96 1.51 -10.41
N SER A 225 -29.99 0.69 -10.55
CA SER A 225 -30.91 0.80 -11.69
C SER A 225 -31.87 1.99 -11.60
N GLN A 226 -32.12 2.53 -10.40
CA GLN A 226 -33.03 3.65 -10.17
C GLN A 226 -32.57 4.49 -8.98
N LEU A 227 -32.87 5.79 -8.99
CA LEU A 227 -32.56 6.75 -7.91
C LEU A 227 -33.52 6.62 -6.71
N THR A 228 -33.67 5.40 -6.18
CA THR A 228 -34.38 5.21 -4.92
C THR A 228 -33.47 5.61 -3.74
N PRO A 229 -33.98 6.30 -2.70
CA PRO A 229 -33.15 6.73 -1.58
C PRO A 229 -32.38 5.57 -0.91
N GLY A 230 -33.02 4.41 -0.80
CA GLY A 230 -32.39 3.21 -0.23
C GLY A 230 -31.21 2.70 -1.06
N ALA A 231 -31.39 2.52 -2.37
CA ALA A 231 -30.32 2.01 -3.24
C ALA A 231 -29.15 2.99 -3.32
N VAL A 232 -29.43 4.30 -3.49
CA VAL A 232 -28.40 5.34 -3.55
C VAL A 232 -27.62 5.42 -2.25
N LEU A 233 -28.30 5.38 -1.09
CA LEU A 233 -27.63 5.40 0.21
C LEU A 233 -26.74 4.17 0.42
N THR A 234 -27.25 2.97 0.13
CA THR A 234 -26.47 1.73 0.26
C THR A 234 -25.23 1.75 -0.64
N ALA A 235 -25.40 2.07 -1.93
CA ALA A 235 -24.28 2.14 -2.87
C ALA A 235 -23.27 3.23 -2.48
N SER A 236 -23.73 4.40 -2.02
CA SER A 236 -22.86 5.49 -1.58
C SER A 236 -22.01 5.11 -0.37
N ILE A 237 -22.59 4.42 0.62
CA ILE A 237 -21.83 3.93 1.79
C ILE A 237 -20.78 2.92 1.33
N ILE A 238 -21.14 2.00 0.44
CA ILE A 238 -20.22 1.00 -0.10
C ILE A 238 -19.07 1.67 -0.85
N LEU A 239 -19.36 2.63 -1.73
CA LEU A 239 -18.33 3.36 -2.46
C LEU A 239 -17.43 4.17 -1.52
N ILE A 240 -17.97 4.93 -0.57
CA ILE A 240 -17.15 5.71 0.37
C ILE A 240 -16.20 4.83 1.17
N ILE A 241 -16.66 3.65 1.64
CA ILE A 241 -15.85 2.78 2.48
C ILE A 241 -14.91 1.92 1.64
N PHE A 242 -15.43 1.18 0.68
CA PHE A 242 -14.70 0.12 -0.01
C PHE A 242 -13.99 0.55 -1.29
N THR A 243 -14.23 1.78 -1.75
CA THR A 243 -13.41 2.41 -2.80
C THR A 243 -12.65 3.60 -2.21
N GLY A 244 -13.32 4.69 -1.85
CA GLY A 244 -12.69 5.91 -1.35
C GLY A 244 -11.76 5.67 -0.17
N PHE A 245 -12.26 5.15 0.96
CA PHE A 245 -11.43 4.95 2.15
C PHE A 245 -10.38 3.86 1.96
N THR A 246 -10.78 2.69 1.46
CA THR A 246 -9.87 1.55 1.26
C THR A 246 -8.71 1.88 0.32
N GLU A 247 -8.97 2.55 -0.81
CA GLU A 247 -7.91 2.91 -1.75
C GLU A 247 -7.04 4.03 -1.20
N GLU A 248 -7.61 5.09 -0.63
CA GLU A 248 -6.81 6.16 -0.02
C GLU A 248 -5.93 5.63 1.11
N LEU A 249 -6.44 4.71 1.94
CA LEU A 249 -5.66 4.09 3.00
C LEU A 249 -4.54 3.19 2.45
N THR A 250 -4.79 2.49 1.35
CA THR A 250 -3.77 1.69 0.65
C THR A 250 -2.67 2.57 0.12
N PHE A 251 -3.01 3.52 -0.75
CA PHE A 251 -2.04 4.27 -1.53
C PHE A 251 -1.44 5.42 -0.72
N ARG A 252 -2.26 6.31 -0.15
CA ARG A 252 -1.79 7.56 0.49
C ARG A 252 -1.50 7.35 1.97
N GLY A 253 -2.07 6.31 2.58
CA GLY A 253 -1.73 5.85 3.93
C GLY A 253 -0.51 4.94 3.95
N VAL A 254 -0.72 3.63 3.78
CA VAL A 254 0.30 2.60 4.02
C VAL A 254 1.43 2.64 2.99
N MET A 255 1.10 2.59 1.69
CA MET A 255 2.11 2.49 0.63
C MET A 255 2.95 3.77 0.53
N LYS A 256 2.31 4.96 0.60
CA LYS A 256 3.03 6.23 0.62
C LYS A 256 3.93 6.32 1.83
N ARG A 257 3.47 6.02 3.05
CA ARG A 257 4.33 6.07 4.24
C ARG A 257 5.52 5.13 4.13
N ALA A 258 5.30 3.92 3.63
CA ALA A 258 6.35 2.94 3.40
C ALA A 258 7.36 3.40 2.32
N THR A 259 6.88 4.10 1.30
CA THR A 259 7.72 4.65 0.23
C THR A 259 8.45 5.92 0.68
N ASP A 260 7.85 6.75 1.55
CA ASP A 260 8.52 7.89 2.20
C ASP A 260 9.77 7.40 2.95
N ASP A 261 9.61 6.33 3.74
CA ASP A 261 10.70 5.71 4.50
C ASP A 261 11.83 5.19 3.59
N PHE A 262 11.51 4.69 2.39
CA PHE A 262 12.48 4.00 1.52
C PHE A 262 13.10 4.87 0.41
N LEU A 263 12.30 5.70 -0.27
CA LEU A 263 12.72 6.55 -1.41
C LEU A 263 12.67 8.05 -1.12
N GLY A 264 12.16 8.45 0.04
CA GLY A 264 11.98 9.84 0.41
C GLY A 264 10.65 10.44 -0.08
N GLU A 265 10.23 11.50 0.59
CA GLU A 265 8.87 12.06 0.49
C GLU A 265 8.52 12.66 -0.87
N ARG A 266 9.50 13.18 -1.61
CA ARG A 266 9.25 13.77 -2.94
C ARG A 266 9.00 12.68 -3.98
N ILE A 267 9.78 11.61 -3.92
CA ILE A 267 9.72 10.52 -4.89
C ILE A 267 8.50 9.65 -4.61
N SER A 268 8.13 9.45 -3.34
CA SER A 268 6.96 8.67 -2.96
C SER A 268 5.65 9.21 -3.55
N VAL A 269 5.47 10.53 -3.62
CA VAL A 269 4.30 11.17 -4.23
C VAL A 269 4.14 10.75 -5.69
N ILE A 270 5.24 10.80 -6.45
CA ILE A 270 5.24 10.41 -7.87
C ILE A 270 5.06 8.90 -8.00
N TYR A 271 5.86 8.13 -7.24
CA TYR A 271 5.87 6.67 -7.31
C TYR A 271 4.49 6.07 -7.01
N VAL A 272 3.87 6.46 -5.88
CA VAL A 272 2.54 5.94 -5.51
C VAL A 272 1.46 6.41 -6.49
N SER A 273 1.57 7.63 -7.03
CA SER A 273 0.63 8.09 -8.05
C SER A 273 0.75 7.30 -9.34
N LEU A 274 1.96 6.90 -9.74
CA LEU A 274 2.17 5.99 -10.87
C LEU A 274 1.60 4.60 -10.58
N VAL A 275 1.86 4.02 -9.39
CA VAL A 275 1.27 2.72 -9.00
C VAL A 275 -0.25 2.78 -9.08
N PHE A 276 -0.88 3.86 -8.57
CA PHE A 276 -2.32 4.06 -8.65
C PHE A 276 -2.82 4.10 -10.10
N ALA A 277 -2.16 4.90 -10.94
CA ALA A 277 -2.55 5.07 -12.34
C ALA A 277 -2.39 3.80 -13.18
N VAL A 278 -1.32 3.01 -12.98
CA VAL A 278 -1.13 1.77 -13.74
C VAL A 278 -2.19 0.72 -13.43
N LEU A 279 -2.75 0.72 -12.21
CA LEU A 279 -3.88 -0.15 -11.86
C LEU A 279 -5.19 0.25 -12.57
N HIS A 280 -5.25 1.42 -13.21
CA HIS A 280 -6.40 1.85 -14.01
C HIS A 280 -6.26 1.49 -15.49
N ILE A 281 -5.14 0.89 -15.92
CA ILE A 281 -4.93 0.46 -17.32
C ILE A 281 -6.05 -0.49 -17.78
N THR A 282 -6.63 -1.30 -16.89
CA THR A 282 -7.73 -2.21 -17.21
C THR A 282 -9.03 -1.52 -17.62
N HIS A 283 -9.16 -0.20 -17.42
CA HIS A 283 -10.27 0.57 -17.99
C HIS A 283 -10.11 0.80 -19.51
N LEU A 284 -8.99 0.40 -20.09
CA LEU A 284 -8.69 0.47 -21.53
C LEU A 284 -8.79 1.89 -22.10
N SER A 285 -8.58 2.91 -21.25
CA SER A 285 -8.60 4.32 -21.61
C SER A 285 -7.30 4.99 -21.18
N VAL A 286 -6.47 5.38 -22.15
CA VAL A 286 -5.22 6.13 -21.88
C VAL A 286 -5.53 7.48 -21.24
N LEU A 287 -6.64 8.12 -21.65
CA LEU A 287 -7.08 9.38 -21.08
C LEU A 287 -7.43 9.24 -19.59
N ASP A 288 -8.09 8.14 -19.22
CA ASP A 288 -8.39 7.82 -17.83
C ASP A 288 -7.12 7.64 -17.00
N VAL A 289 -6.16 6.85 -17.48
CA VAL A 289 -4.87 6.64 -16.80
C VAL A 289 -4.14 7.96 -16.54
N VAL A 290 -4.11 8.88 -17.51
CA VAL A 290 -3.51 10.22 -17.34
C VAL A 290 -4.31 11.05 -16.33
N PHE A 291 -5.64 10.99 -16.38
CA PHE A 291 -6.53 11.73 -15.49
C PHE A 291 -6.37 11.27 -14.03
N VAL A 292 -6.44 9.96 -13.77
CA VAL A 292 -6.30 9.40 -12.43
C VAL A 292 -4.89 9.56 -11.87
N PHE A 293 -3.86 9.59 -12.73
CA PHE A 293 -2.51 9.98 -12.33
C PHE A 293 -2.47 11.42 -11.79
N GLY A 294 -3.13 12.36 -12.47
CA GLY A 294 -3.27 13.75 -12.03
C GLY A 294 -4.02 13.86 -10.69
N ILE A 295 -5.14 13.15 -10.53
CA ILE A 295 -5.87 13.08 -9.26
C ILE A 295 -4.97 12.51 -8.16
N ALA A 296 -4.24 11.43 -8.45
CA ALA A 296 -3.38 10.80 -7.47
C ALA A 296 -2.25 11.71 -6.99
N LEU A 297 -1.65 12.50 -7.89
CA LEU A 297 -0.66 13.51 -7.54
C LEU A 297 -1.28 14.61 -6.66
N LEU A 298 -2.46 15.11 -7.04
CA LEU A 298 -3.20 16.13 -6.28
C LEU A 298 -3.51 15.64 -4.87
N PHE A 299 -4.11 14.47 -4.74
CA PHE A 299 -4.52 13.88 -3.47
C PHE A 299 -3.32 13.54 -2.58
N SER A 300 -2.26 12.94 -3.15
CA SER A 300 -1.02 12.68 -2.41
C SER A 300 -0.39 13.98 -1.88
N SER A 301 -0.43 15.06 -2.67
CA SER A 301 0.06 16.38 -2.26
C SER A 301 -0.81 17.01 -1.16
N ILE A 302 -2.13 16.88 -1.26
CA ILE A 302 -3.07 17.35 -0.23
C ILE A 302 -2.85 16.59 1.08
N VAL A 303 -2.76 15.27 1.06
CA VAL A 303 -2.53 14.46 2.26
C VAL A 303 -1.17 14.81 2.88
N HIS A 304 -0.13 14.99 2.06
CA HIS A 304 1.19 15.39 2.57
C HIS A 304 1.17 16.75 3.28
N ARG A 305 0.42 17.73 2.77
CA ARG A 305 0.30 19.07 3.39
C ARG A 305 -0.65 19.12 4.58
N THR A 306 -1.74 18.37 4.53
CA THR A 306 -2.79 18.40 5.56
C THR A 306 -2.55 17.37 6.67
N GLU A 307 -1.71 16.37 6.41
CA GLU A 307 -1.48 15.21 7.27
C GLU A 307 -2.79 14.53 7.70
N SER A 308 -3.78 14.51 6.80
CA SER A 308 -5.10 13.94 7.07
C SER A 308 -5.65 13.25 5.82
N LEU A 309 -6.20 12.06 6.02
CA LEU A 309 -6.78 11.25 4.95
C LEU A 309 -8.28 11.50 4.75
N TYR A 310 -8.98 12.08 5.74
CA TYR A 310 -10.44 12.11 5.78
C TYR A 310 -11.08 12.87 4.62
N GLY A 311 -10.62 14.09 4.34
CA GLY A 311 -11.17 14.93 3.27
C GLY A 311 -10.95 14.29 1.90
N VAL A 312 -9.77 13.70 1.68
CA VAL A 312 -9.45 13.01 0.42
C VAL A 312 -10.25 11.71 0.27
N THR A 313 -10.41 10.95 1.34
CA THR A 313 -11.28 9.75 1.36
C THR A 313 -12.71 10.09 0.93
N LEU A 314 -13.27 11.16 1.50
CA LEU A 314 -14.63 11.59 1.18
C LEU A 314 -14.72 12.20 -0.22
N ALA A 315 -13.70 12.95 -0.66
CA ALA A 315 -13.61 13.46 -2.02
C ALA A 315 -13.60 12.32 -3.04
N HIS A 316 -12.76 11.31 -2.84
CA HIS A 316 -12.69 10.14 -3.71
C HIS A 316 -14.00 9.33 -3.67
N GLY A 317 -14.56 9.05 -2.49
CA GLY A 317 -15.87 8.42 -2.38
C GLY A 317 -16.96 9.18 -3.14
N LEU A 318 -16.94 10.52 -3.08
CA LEU A 318 -17.85 11.39 -3.80
C LEU A 318 -17.57 11.40 -5.31
N THR A 319 -16.31 11.32 -5.75
CA THR A 319 -15.93 11.08 -7.15
C THR A 319 -16.62 9.81 -7.66
N ASN A 320 -16.48 8.69 -6.94
CA ASN A 320 -17.07 7.41 -7.35
C ASN A 320 -18.61 7.42 -7.32
N ILE A 321 -19.22 8.12 -6.36
CA ILE A 321 -20.68 8.31 -6.34
C ILE A 321 -21.15 9.05 -7.59
N ASN A 322 -20.47 10.13 -7.97
CA ASN A 322 -20.82 10.86 -9.18
C ASN A 322 -20.48 10.08 -10.46
N LEU A 323 -19.39 9.30 -10.48
CA LEU A 323 -18.99 8.47 -11.61
C LEU A 323 -19.96 7.31 -11.86
N PHE A 324 -20.35 6.56 -10.83
CA PHE A 324 -21.08 5.30 -10.97
C PHE A 324 -22.59 5.38 -10.72
N ILE A 325 -23.08 6.49 -10.13
CA ILE A 325 -24.52 6.67 -9.84
C ILE A 325 -25.07 7.87 -10.59
N PHE A 326 -24.63 9.09 -10.25
CA PHE A 326 -25.28 10.30 -10.76
C PHE A 326 -24.93 10.62 -12.21
N GLY A 327 -23.68 10.44 -12.63
CA GLY A 327 -23.24 10.63 -14.00
C GLY A 327 -24.08 9.84 -15.00
N PRO A 328 -24.14 8.51 -14.90
CA PRO A 328 -24.94 7.70 -15.81
C PRO A 328 -26.44 8.05 -15.73
N LEU A 329 -27.00 8.18 -14.52
CA LEU A 329 -28.44 8.39 -14.38
C LEU A 329 -28.93 9.81 -14.73
N LEU A 330 -28.05 10.80 -14.78
CA LEU A 330 -28.39 12.19 -15.12
C LEU A 330 -27.94 12.59 -16.53
N LEU A 331 -26.87 11.99 -17.07
CA LEU A 331 -26.21 12.44 -18.30
C LEU A 331 -26.21 11.42 -19.44
N GLY A 332 -26.58 10.14 -19.21
CA GLY A 332 -26.60 9.13 -20.27
C GLY A 332 -26.86 7.73 -19.77
#